data_AF-A0A5C3LRH4-F1
#
_entry.id   AF-A0A5C3LRH4-F1
#
_cell.length_a   1.000
_cell.length_b   1.000
_cell.length_c   1.000
_cell.angle_alpha   90.00
_cell.angle_beta   90.00
_cell.angle_gamma   90.00
#
_symmetry.space_group_name_H-M   'P 1'
#
loop_
_entity.id
_entity.type
_entity.pdbx_description
1 polymer ?
#
loop_
_entity_poly.entity_id
_entity_poly.type
_entity_poly.pdbx_seq_one_letter_code
_entity_poly.pdbx_strand_id
1 'polypeptide(L)'
;MYIVSSRLSVQIFWKGMSFMHSHLVAHEDLTTQNIMMDARPLYPQGWHFVDNNYSLDGNDHLTPLARIDNPVRYYIIDYDCSVHLKPGQPHLIQGDGGRDPDVPELMELHPFDPFKVDVFTVGNMLFKEFYRKYLGVDFLSVLINNMMAENPEHRPTAEMALAQWNKIKAIIKPSTAHNRLRKPDESMGERVVLNTVAVARQGLHGLRTLFRDDVSTLPHTTYQTNIKSSSQPTAW
;
A
#
# COMPACT_ATOMS: atom_id res chain seq x y z
N MET A 1 9.02 -8.65 2.61
CA MET A 1 8.08 -7.52 2.78
C MET A 1 8.10 -7.07 4.24
N TYR A 2 8.21 -5.77 4.53
CA TYR A 2 8.28 -5.23 5.90
C TYR A 2 6.92 -4.71 6.39
N ILE A 3 6.70 -4.70 7.70
CA ILE A 3 5.49 -4.20 8.37
C ILE A 3 5.24 -2.71 8.03
N VAL A 4 6.28 -1.90 7.77
CA VAL A 4 6.12 -0.53 7.21
C VAL A 4 5.86 -0.50 5.72
N SER A 5 6.43 -1.44 4.97
CA SER A 5 6.12 -1.56 3.55
C SER A 5 4.64 -1.89 3.33
N SER A 6 3.96 -2.51 4.29
CA SER A 6 2.51 -2.66 4.31
C SER A 6 1.77 -1.47 4.92
N ARG A 7 2.39 -0.69 5.82
CA ARG A 7 1.78 0.49 6.47
C ARG A 7 1.50 1.65 5.49
N LEU A 8 2.36 1.84 4.48
CA LEU A 8 2.15 2.81 3.39
C LEU A 8 1.19 2.29 2.32
N SER A 9 1.25 0.99 2.00
CA SER A 9 0.35 0.40 1.01
C SER A 9 -1.08 0.26 1.54
N VAL A 10 -1.28 -0.04 2.84
CA VAL A 10 -2.64 -0.16 3.39
C VAL A 10 -3.32 1.21 3.51
N GLN A 11 -2.55 2.29 3.74
CA GLN A 11 -3.12 3.63 3.82
C GLN A 11 -3.75 4.11 2.49
N ILE A 12 -3.34 3.56 1.34
CA ILE A 12 -3.90 3.95 0.03
C ILE A 12 -5.39 3.62 -0.05
N PHE A 13 -5.83 2.49 0.53
CA PHE A 13 -7.20 2.04 0.40
C PHE A 13 -8.17 3.02 1.07
N TRP A 14 -7.93 3.38 2.33
CA TRP A 14 -8.83 4.28 3.04
C TRP A 14 -8.79 5.71 2.50
N LYS A 15 -7.60 6.21 2.12
CA LYS A 15 -7.48 7.54 1.50
C LYS A 15 -8.16 7.57 0.13
N GLY A 16 -7.95 6.54 -0.68
CA GLY A 16 -8.55 6.39 -1.99
C GLY A 16 -10.07 6.27 -1.91
N MET A 17 -10.58 5.35 -1.10
CA MET A 17 -12.03 5.21 -0.85
C MET A 17 -12.62 6.50 -0.33
N SER A 18 -12.03 7.13 0.69
CA SER A 18 -12.56 8.39 1.25
C SER A 18 -12.63 9.49 0.20
N PHE A 19 -11.63 9.59 -0.68
CA PHE A 19 -11.65 10.51 -1.80
C PHE A 19 -12.76 10.17 -2.81
N MET A 20 -12.82 8.93 -3.29
CA MET A 20 -13.81 8.50 -4.29
C MET A 20 -15.24 8.65 -3.76
N HIS A 21 -15.49 8.18 -2.53
CA HIS A 21 -16.82 8.24 -1.89
C HIS A 21 -17.27 9.69 -1.68
N SER A 22 -16.34 10.62 -1.37
CA SER A 22 -16.67 12.05 -1.29
C SER A 22 -17.06 12.69 -2.62
N HIS A 23 -16.72 12.03 -3.74
CA HIS A 23 -17.12 12.40 -5.10
C HIS A 23 -18.24 11.49 -5.63
N LEU A 24 -18.92 10.75 -4.76
CA LEU A 24 -20.01 9.83 -5.11
C LEU A 24 -19.60 8.71 -6.08
N VAL A 25 -18.31 8.35 -6.07
CA VAL A 25 -17.77 7.22 -6.83
C VAL A 25 -17.52 6.06 -5.88
N ALA A 26 -18.10 4.90 -6.17
CA ALA A 26 -17.73 3.63 -5.56
C ALA A 26 -17.02 2.77 -6.61
N HIS A 27 -15.96 2.08 -6.20
CA HIS A 27 -15.11 1.33 -7.13
C HIS A 27 -15.62 -0.11 -7.34
N GLU A 28 -16.20 -0.69 -6.30
CA GLU A 28 -16.78 -2.03 -6.17
C GLU A 28 -15.79 -3.20 -6.23
N ASP A 29 -14.56 -2.98 -6.68
CA ASP A 29 -13.56 -4.04 -6.88
C ASP A 29 -12.17 -3.67 -6.33
N LEU A 30 -12.11 -3.09 -5.13
CA LEU A 30 -10.86 -2.66 -4.46
C LEU A 30 -10.03 -3.82 -3.89
N THR A 31 -9.62 -4.73 -4.77
CA THR A 31 -8.73 -5.85 -4.45
C THR A 31 -7.26 -5.49 -4.66
N THR A 32 -6.33 -6.37 -4.25
CA THR A 32 -4.89 -6.14 -4.45
C THR A 32 -4.46 -6.06 -5.90
N GLN A 33 -5.22 -6.66 -6.82
CA GLN A 33 -4.92 -6.65 -8.26
C GLN A 33 -5.15 -5.27 -8.88
N ASN A 34 -6.07 -4.49 -8.31
CA ASN A 34 -6.41 -3.16 -8.78
C ASN A 34 -5.60 -2.06 -8.07
N ILE A 35 -4.51 -2.45 -7.39
CA ILE A 35 -3.54 -1.53 -6.78
C ILE A 35 -2.19 -1.68 -7.46
N MET A 36 -1.83 -0.66 -8.22
CA MET A 36 -0.53 -0.57 -8.86
C MET A 36 0.43 0.28 -8.03
N MET A 37 1.73 0.05 -8.25
CA MET A 37 2.79 0.84 -7.64
C MET A 37 3.79 1.29 -8.69
N ASP A 38 4.28 2.52 -8.55
CA ASP A 38 5.47 2.98 -9.27
C ASP A 38 6.71 2.42 -8.57
N ALA A 39 7.27 1.36 -9.16
CA ALA A 39 8.41 0.63 -8.60
C ALA A 39 9.78 1.23 -8.95
N ARG A 40 9.85 2.31 -9.76
CA ARG A 40 11.13 2.92 -10.18
C ARG A 40 12.07 3.26 -9.01
N PRO A 41 11.59 3.79 -7.87
CA PRO A 41 12.45 4.03 -6.70
C PRO A 41 13.08 2.77 -6.11
N LEU A 42 12.51 1.59 -6.36
CA LEU A 42 12.98 0.31 -5.82
C LEU A 42 13.99 -0.38 -6.73
N TYR A 43 14.01 -0.02 -8.01
CA TYR A 43 14.84 -0.59 -9.05
C TYR A 43 15.48 0.54 -9.87
N PRO A 44 16.48 1.23 -9.33
CA PRO A 44 17.08 2.38 -10.00
C PRO A 44 17.75 2.03 -11.34
N GLN A 45 18.10 0.77 -11.56
CA GLN A 45 18.65 0.25 -12.82
C GLN A 45 17.58 -0.34 -13.75
N GLY A 46 16.30 -0.28 -13.40
CA GLY A 46 15.21 -0.93 -14.12
C GLY A 46 15.08 -2.43 -13.80
N TRP A 47 14.13 -3.09 -14.48
CA TRP A 47 13.82 -4.50 -14.35
C TRP A 47 13.31 -5.05 -15.69
N HIS A 48 13.42 -6.36 -15.89
CA HIS A 48 12.94 -7.01 -17.11
C HIS A 48 11.42 -6.89 -17.24
N PHE A 49 10.93 -6.59 -18.44
CA PHE A 49 9.51 -6.30 -18.69
C PHE A 49 8.58 -7.53 -18.53
N VAL A 50 9.11 -8.75 -18.67
CA VAL A 50 8.35 -10.01 -18.47
C VAL A 50 8.50 -10.56 -17.06
N ASP A 51 9.71 -10.45 -16.48
CA ASP A 51 10.00 -11.01 -15.16
C ASP A 51 10.63 -9.93 -14.29
N ASN A 52 9.79 -9.30 -13.47
CA ASN A 52 10.17 -8.18 -12.62
C ASN A 52 11.21 -8.54 -11.53
N ASN A 53 11.66 -9.79 -11.47
CA ASN A 53 12.74 -10.25 -10.58
C ASN A 53 14.12 -10.26 -11.26
N TYR A 54 14.25 -9.83 -12.52
CA TYR A 54 15.52 -9.85 -13.25
C TYR A 54 15.92 -8.48 -13.82
N SER A 55 17.22 -8.32 -14.08
CA SER A 55 17.81 -7.17 -14.77
C SER A 55 17.21 -6.99 -16.18
N LEU A 56 17.40 -5.81 -16.78
CA LEU A 56 16.82 -5.48 -18.10
C LEU A 56 17.17 -6.49 -19.21
N ASP A 57 18.31 -7.16 -19.11
CA ASP A 57 18.80 -8.19 -20.03
C ASP A 57 18.43 -9.63 -19.61
N GLY A 58 17.75 -9.80 -18.47
CA GLY A 58 17.28 -11.09 -17.97
C GLY A 58 18.35 -11.94 -17.27
N ASN A 59 19.57 -11.44 -17.09
CA ASN A 59 20.70 -12.25 -16.63
C ASN A 59 20.81 -12.34 -15.10
N ASP A 60 20.54 -11.23 -14.40
CA ASP A 60 20.78 -11.13 -12.96
C ASP A 60 19.48 -11.07 -12.18
N HIS A 61 19.38 -11.85 -11.10
CA HIS A 61 18.28 -11.75 -10.16
C HIS A 61 18.37 -10.45 -9.35
N LEU A 62 17.31 -9.64 -9.38
CA LEU A 62 17.23 -8.37 -8.67
C LEU A 62 16.63 -8.55 -7.28
N THR A 63 17.21 -7.85 -6.31
CA THR A 63 16.59 -7.63 -5.00
C THR A 63 16.12 -6.18 -4.91
N PRO A 64 14.81 -5.90 -4.77
CA PRO A 64 14.31 -4.52 -4.66
C PRO A 64 14.89 -3.81 -3.44
N LEU A 65 15.14 -2.52 -3.59
CA LEU A 65 15.46 -1.67 -2.45
C LEU A 65 14.28 -1.63 -1.46
N ALA A 66 14.59 -1.35 -0.19
CA ALA A 66 13.56 -1.31 0.84
C ALA A 66 12.64 -0.10 0.63
N ARG A 67 11.33 -0.35 0.53
CA ARG A 67 10.27 0.67 0.37
C ARG A 67 10.23 1.73 1.48
N ILE A 68 10.75 1.40 2.67
CA ILE A 68 10.80 2.35 3.78
C ILE A 68 11.78 3.48 3.53
N ASP A 69 12.88 3.19 2.83
CA ASP A 69 13.92 4.15 2.50
C ASP A 69 13.75 4.72 1.08
N ASN A 70 12.91 4.07 0.27
CA ASN A 70 12.64 4.43 -1.11
C ASN A 70 11.11 4.51 -1.31
N PRO A 71 10.48 5.62 -0.90
CA PRO A 71 9.04 5.78 -0.99
C PRO A 71 8.54 5.61 -2.43
N VAL A 72 7.44 4.87 -2.59
CA VAL A 72 6.78 4.64 -3.88
C VAL A 72 5.41 5.30 -3.92
N ARG A 73 4.93 5.57 -5.13
CA ARG A 73 3.55 6.02 -5.36
C ARG A 73 2.67 4.80 -5.65
N TYR A 74 1.45 4.81 -5.12
CA TYR A 74 0.44 3.80 -5.38
C TYR A 74 -0.71 4.42 -6.18
N TYR A 75 -1.34 3.60 -7.02
CA TYR A 75 -2.45 3.97 -7.88
C TYR A 75 -3.56 2.94 -7.73
N ILE A 76 -4.79 3.42 -7.59
CA ILE A 76 -5.99 2.63 -7.78
C ILE A 76 -6.30 2.67 -9.28
N ILE A 77 -6.52 1.51 -9.88
CA ILE A 77 -6.76 1.35 -11.32
C ILE A 77 -8.02 0.52 -11.55
N ASP A 78 -8.41 0.36 -12.81
CA ASP A 78 -9.49 -0.53 -13.25
C ASP A 78 -10.86 -0.17 -12.66
N TYR A 79 -11.45 0.88 -13.24
CA TYR A 79 -12.74 1.43 -12.83
C TYR A 79 -13.91 0.81 -13.61
N ASP A 80 -13.72 -0.34 -14.26
CA ASP A 80 -14.71 -0.92 -15.17
C ASP A 80 -15.99 -1.38 -14.44
N CYS A 81 -15.88 -1.72 -13.15
CA CYS A 81 -17.02 -2.03 -12.26
C CYS A 81 -17.52 -0.82 -11.45
N SER A 82 -16.91 0.35 -11.61
CA SER A 82 -17.20 1.49 -10.75
C SER A 82 -18.54 2.15 -11.09
N VAL A 83 -19.19 2.66 -10.05
CA VAL A 83 -20.42 3.44 -10.18
C VAL A 83 -20.18 4.87 -9.73
N HIS A 84 -20.78 5.80 -10.46
CA HIS A 84 -20.80 7.22 -10.11
C HIS A 84 -22.25 7.64 -9.89
N LEU A 85 -22.61 7.84 -8.63
CA LEU A 85 -23.95 8.29 -8.25
C LEU A 85 -24.08 9.79 -8.45
N LYS A 86 -25.28 10.24 -8.83
CA LYS A 86 -25.57 11.68 -8.91
C LYS A 86 -25.85 12.24 -7.52
N PRO A 87 -25.54 13.52 -7.26
CA PRO A 87 -25.95 14.18 -6.03
C PRO A 87 -27.47 14.04 -5.80
N GLY A 88 -27.86 13.55 -4.61
CA GLY A 88 -29.26 13.33 -4.24
C GLY A 88 -29.87 12.01 -4.74
N GLN A 89 -29.13 11.19 -5.48
CA GLN A 89 -29.55 9.83 -5.83
C GLN A 89 -29.52 8.92 -4.58
N PRO A 90 -30.50 8.03 -4.37
CA PRO A 90 -30.40 7.00 -3.34
C PRO A 90 -29.15 6.13 -3.55
N HIS A 91 -28.50 5.75 -2.46
CA HIS A 91 -27.28 4.94 -2.53
C HIS A 91 -27.54 3.47 -2.88
N LEU A 92 -28.79 3.01 -2.76
CA LEU A 92 -29.14 1.64 -3.14
C LEU A 92 -29.22 1.52 -4.66
N ILE A 93 -28.36 0.70 -5.24
CA ILE A 93 -28.32 0.39 -6.67
C ILE A 93 -28.62 -1.08 -6.92
N GLN A 94 -29.08 -1.40 -8.14
CA GLN A 94 -29.21 -2.78 -8.61
C GLN A 94 -28.07 -3.08 -9.59
N GLY A 95 -27.37 -4.19 -9.38
CA GLY A 95 -26.24 -4.62 -10.21
C GLY A 95 -25.63 -5.92 -9.69
N ASP A 96 -24.60 -6.41 -10.37
CA ASP A 96 -23.90 -7.65 -10.00
C ASP A 96 -22.80 -7.40 -8.94
N GLY A 97 -22.39 -6.14 -8.76
CA GLY A 97 -21.30 -5.77 -7.86
C GLY A 97 -19.91 -6.06 -8.41
N GLY A 98 -18.91 -5.99 -7.54
CA GLY A 98 -17.53 -6.40 -7.84
C GLY A 98 -17.29 -7.90 -7.75
N ARG A 99 -16.02 -8.30 -7.90
CA ARG A 99 -15.64 -9.72 -8.03
C ARG A 99 -15.41 -10.43 -6.69
N ASP A 100 -15.54 -9.74 -5.55
CA ASP A 100 -15.36 -10.37 -4.23
C ASP A 100 -16.58 -11.22 -3.87
N PRO A 101 -16.48 -12.56 -3.91
CA PRO A 101 -17.63 -13.45 -3.73
C PRO A 101 -18.13 -13.51 -2.29
N ASP A 102 -17.37 -12.95 -1.33
CA ASP A 102 -17.72 -13.01 0.09
C ASP A 102 -18.57 -11.83 0.55
N VAL A 103 -18.88 -10.87 -0.32
CA VAL A 103 -19.76 -9.73 0.01
C VAL A 103 -21.18 -10.26 0.24
N PRO A 104 -21.72 -10.22 1.47
CA PRO A 104 -22.96 -10.92 1.79
C PRO A 104 -24.16 -10.46 0.96
N GLU A 105 -24.29 -9.15 0.76
CA GLU A 105 -25.43 -8.56 0.05
C GLU A 105 -25.38 -8.73 -1.48
N LEU A 106 -24.25 -9.18 -2.05
CA LEU A 106 -24.16 -9.50 -3.48
C LEU A 106 -24.59 -10.94 -3.80
N MET A 107 -24.77 -11.79 -2.78
CA MET A 107 -25.19 -13.19 -2.97
C MET A 107 -26.65 -13.32 -3.41
N GLU A 108 -27.49 -12.40 -2.96
CA GLU A 108 -28.88 -12.29 -3.35
C GLU A 108 -29.00 -11.01 -4.18
N LEU A 109 -29.52 -11.08 -5.42
CA LEU A 109 -29.62 -9.97 -6.39
C LEU A 109 -30.56 -8.83 -5.95
N HIS A 110 -30.34 -8.31 -4.75
CA HIS A 110 -31.07 -7.23 -4.11
C HIS A 110 -30.31 -5.91 -4.28
N PRO A 111 -31.02 -4.77 -4.19
CA PRO A 111 -30.34 -3.49 -4.18
C PRO A 111 -29.37 -3.35 -3.00
N PHE A 112 -28.18 -2.82 -3.24
CA PHE A 112 -27.12 -2.66 -2.24
C PHE A 112 -26.49 -1.27 -2.29
N ASP A 113 -25.80 -0.88 -1.20
CA ASP A 113 -25.01 0.36 -1.15
C ASP A 113 -23.57 0.07 -1.63
N PRO A 114 -23.15 0.61 -2.80
CA PRO A 114 -21.85 0.27 -3.38
C PRO A 114 -20.67 0.84 -2.57
N PHE A 115 -20.90 1.89 -1.77
CA PHE A 115 -19.88 2.41 -0.86
C PHE A 115 -19.61 1.44 0.30
N LYS A 116 -20.65 0.71 0.75
CA LYS A 116 -20.49 -0.33 1.78
C LYS A 116 -19.84 -1.60 1.23
N VAL A 117 -20.04 -1.89 -0.06
CA VAL A 117 -19.32 -2.96 -0.77
C VAL A 117 -17.83 -2.67 -0.79
N ASP A 118 -17.41 -1.46 -1.22
CA ASP A 118 -16.00 -1.05 -1.20
C ASP A 118 -15.34 -1.26 0.18
N VAL A 119 -16.03 -0.85 1.25
CA VAL A 119 -15.55 -1.00 2.63
C VAL A 119 -15.37 -2.48 2.98
N PHE A 120 -16.34 -3.33 2.64
CA PHE A 120 -16.23 -4.77 2.87
C PHE A 120 -15.07 -5.38 2.08
N THR A 121 -14.99 -5.11 0.78
CA THR A 121 -13.96 -5.65 -0.13
C THR A 121 -12.55 -5.31 0.38
N VAL A 122 -12.32 -4.08 0.84
CA VAL A 122 -11.04 -3.70 1.45
C VAL A 122 -10.80 -4.44 2.77
N GLY A 123 -11.82 -4.55 3.63
CA GLY A 123 -11.72 -5.30 4.88
C GLY A 123 -11.34 -6.76 4.64
N ASN A 124 -12.02 -7.41 3.70
CA ASN A 124 -11.81 -8.81 3.32
C ASN A 124 -10.45 -9.03 2.66
N MET A 125 -10.02 -8.10 1.79
CA MET A 125 -8.68 -8.11 1.23
C MET A 125 -7.62 -8.05 2.35
N LEU A 126 -7.78 -7.17 3.34
CA LEU A 126 -6.83 -7.10 4.47
C LEU A 126 -6.84 -8.37 5.31
N PHE A 127 -8.02 -8.97 5.50
CA PHE A 127 -8.15 -10.24 6.19
C PHE A 127 -7.39 -11.36 5.47
N LYS A 128 -7.66 -11.55 4.17
CA LYS A 128 -7.06 -12.60 3.34
C LYS A 128 -5.57 -12.39 3.10
N GLU A 129 -5.15 -11.18 2.76
CA GLU A 129 -3.79 -10.88 2.30
C GLU A 129 -2.83 -10.55 3.44
N PHE A 130 -3.33 -10.07 4.58
CA PHE A 130 -2.49 -9.71 5.72
C PHE A 130 -2.78 -10.55 6.95
N TYR A 131 -4.00 -10.46 7.48
CA TYR A 131 -4.34 -11.01 8.79
C TYR A 131 -4.15 -12.52 8.87
N ARG A 132 -4.57 -13.26 7.83
CA ARG A 132 -4.42 -14.72 7.78
C ARG A 132 -3.00 -15.18 7.45
N LYS A 133 -2.21 -14.38 6.74
CA LYS A 133 -0.91 -14.79 6.17
C LYS A 133 0.28 -14.41 7.05
N TYR A 134 0.15 -13.42 7.92
CA TYR A 134 1.27 -12.88 8.68
C TYR A 134 1.00 -12.79 10.18
N LEU A 135 2.06 -12.96 10.97
CA LEU A 135 2.05 -12.78 12.42
C LEU A 135 2.29 -11.31 12.81
N GLY A 136 1.75 -10.90 13.96
CA GLY A 136 1.99 -9.57 14.52
C GLY A 136 1.21 -8.45 13.83
N VAL A 137 0.12 -8.80 13.17
CA VAL A 137 -0.84 -7.87 12.54
C VAL A 137 -2.18 -7.84 13.29
N ASP A 138 -2.22 -8.33 14.53
CA ASP A 138 -3.42 -8.40 15.37
C ASP A 138 -4.06 -7.02 15.62
N PHE A 139 -3.26 -5.96 15.51
CA PHE A 139 -3.73 -4.57 15.59
C PHE A 139 -4.73 -4.19 14.48
N LEU A 140 -4.82 -4.96 13.40
CA LEU A 140 -5.80 -4.76 12.33
C LEU A 140 -7.16 -5.38 12.63
N SER A 141 -7.24 -6.33 13.57
CA SER A 141 -8.43 -7.18 13.79
C SER A 141 -9.72 -6.38 13.98
N VAL A 142 -9.71 -5.39 14.87
CA VAL A 142 -10.89 -4.57 15.17
C VAL A 142 -11.38 -3.81 13.93
N LEU A 143 -10.46 -3.23 13.16
CA LEU A 143 -10.81 -2.49 11.94
C LEU A 143 -11.36 -3.43 10.87
N ILE A 144 -10.69 -4.56 10.64
CA ILE A 144 -11.12 -5.60 9.69
C ILE A 144 -12.53 -6.08 10.03
N ASN A 145 -12.78 -6.46 11.29
CA ASN A 145 -14.07 -6.98 11.73
C ASN A 145 -15.20 -5.96 11.56
N ASN A 146 -14.94 -4.68 11.85
CA ASN A 146 -15.93 -3.62 11.64
C ASN A 146 -16.25 -3.43 10.16
N MET A 147 -15.24 -3.49 9.29
CA MET A 147 -15.41 -3.31 7.84
C MET A 147 -16.09 -4.52 7.18
N MET A 148 -15.88 -5.71 7.72
CA MET A 148 -16.50 -6.96 7.26
C MET A 148 -17.80 -7.30 8.01
N ALA A 149 -18.44 -6.33 8.67
CA ALA A 149 -19.71 -6.58 9.34
C ALA A 149 -20.75 -7.08 8.32
N GLU A 150 -21.47 -8.16 8.68
CA GLU A 150 -22.43 -8.81 7.77
C GLU A 150 -23.52 -7.84 7.31
N ASN A 151 -24.13 -7.12 8.26
CA ASN A 151 -25.04 -6.01 7.95
C ASN A 151 -24.24 -4.79 7.44
N PRO A 152 -24.48 -4.32 6.20
CA PRO A 152 -23.80 -3.15 5.62
C PRO A 152 -23.96 -1.87 6.46
N GLU A 153 -25.05 -1.72 7.21
CA GLU A 153 -25.29 -0.55 8.06
C GLU A 153 -24.39 -0.47 9.29
N HIS A 154 -23.81 -1.59 9.70
CA HIS A 154 -22.84 -1.61 10.79
C HIS A 154 -21.40 -1.34 10.34
N ARG A 155 -21.15 -1.34 9.02
CA ARG A 155 -19.82 -1.03 8.47
C ARG A 155 -19.53 0.47 8.62
N PRO A 156 -18.29 0.85 8.94
CA PRO A 156 -17.90 2.26 8.97
C PRO A 156 -17.95 2.86 7.56
N THR A 157 -18.14 4.18 7.46
CA THR A 157 -17.84 4.89 6.21
C THR A 157 -16.33 4.85 5.91
N ALA A 158 -15.93 5.13 4.66
CA ALA A 158 -14.51 5.22 4.32
C ALA A 158 -13.75 6.27 5.16
N GLU A 159 -14.40 7.39 5.48
CA GLU A 159 -13.83 8.42 6.37
C GLU A 159 -13.64 7.88 7.79
N MET A 160 -14.63 7.18 8.34
CA MET A 160 -14.54 6.55 9.65
C MET A 160 -13.45 5.47 9.69
N ALA A 161 -13.32 4.66 8.64
CA ALA A 161 -12.26 3.67 8.50
C ALA A 161 -10.87 4.33 8.46
N LEU A 162 -10.71 5.42 7.70
CA LEU A 162 -9.47 6.21 7.69
C LEU A 162 -9.14 6.79 9.07
N ALA A 163 -10.14 7.30 9.80
CA ALA A 163 -9.96 7.80 11.16
C ALA A 163 -9.54 6.69 12.14
N GLN A 164 -10.18 5.52 12.06
CA GLN A 164 -9.79 4.33 12.85
C GLN A 164 -8.36 3.89 12.52
N TRP A 165 -7.99 3.82 11.23
CA TRP A 165 -6.63 3.53 10.81
C TRP A 165 -5.62 4.52 11.36
N ASN A 166 -5.91 5.83 11.35
CA ASN A 166 -5.01 6.83 11.90
C ASN A 166 -4.78 6.65 13.41
N LYS A 167 -5.82 6.25 14.18
CA LYS A 167 -5.69 5.90 15.60
C LYS A 167 -4.80 4.67 15.80
N ILE A 168 -5.01 3.61 15.01
CA ILE A 168 -4.17 2.40 15.02
C ILE A 168 -2.73 2.74 14.66
N LYS A 169 -2.53 3.61 13.67
CA LYS A 169 -1.21 4.05 13.24
C LYS A 169 -0.49 4.83 14.35
N ALA A 170 -1.19 5.59 15.18
CA ALA A 170 -0.57 6.36 16.27
C ALA A 170 0.01 5.48 17.39
N ILE A 171 -0.57 4.30 17.63
CA ILE A 171 -0.15 3.40 18.73
C ILE A 171 0.97 2.42 18.34
N ILE A 172 1.21 2.18 17.05
CA ILE A 172 2.25 1.26 16.59
C ILE A 172 3.62 1.94 16.69
N LYS A 173 4.48 1.43 17.58
CA LYS A 173 5.86 1.90 17.81
C LYS A 173 6.66 1.98 16.49
N PRO A 174 7.49 3.01 16.28
CA PRO A 174 8.37 3.11 15.11
C PRO A 174 9.27 1.88 14.94
N SER A 175 9.80 1.31 16.02
CA SER A 175 10.67 0.12 15.96
C SER A 175 9.96 -1.14 15.45
N THR A 176 8.69 -1.35 15.80
CA THR A 176 7.87 -2.45 15.28
C THR A 176 7.64 -2.33 13.76
N ALA A 177 7.72 -1.11 13.27
CA ALA A 177 7.45 -0.74 11.89
C ALA A 177 8.57 -1.26 10.94
N HIS A 178 9.82 -1.26 11.38
CA HIS A 178 10.96 -1.76 10.60
C HIS A 178 11.06 -3.30 10.54
N ASN A 179 10.20 -4.02 11.27
CA ASN A 179 10.23 -5.47 11.29
C ASN A 179 9.67 -6.04 9.98
N ARG A 180 10.22 -7.18 9.55
CA ARG A 180 9.69 -7.93 8.41
C ARG A 180 8.31 -8.53 8.77
N LEU A 181 7.38 -8.58 7.81
CA LEU A 181 6.19 -9.42 7.94
C LEU A 181 6.63 -10.89 8.00
N ARG A 182 6.21 -11.60 9.05
CA ARG A 182 6.59 -13.00 9.30
C ARG A 182 5.42 -13.91 8.99
N LYS A 183 5.67 -15.02 8.29
CA LYS A 183 4.66 -16.05 8.09
C LYS A 183 4.69 -17.06 9.24
N PRO A 184 3.56 -17.73 9.58
CA PRO A 184 3.52 -18.72 10.66
C PRO A 184 4.40 -19.96 10.43
N ASP A 185 4.64 -20.33 9.17
CA ASP A 185 5.38 -21.52 8.73
C ASP A 185 6.89 -21.29 8.55
N GLU A 186 7.39 -20.10 8.87
CA GLU A 186 8.80 -19.75 8.70
C GLU A 186 9.71 -20.54 9.66
N SER A 187 10.67 -21.26 9.11
CA SER A 187 11.57 -22.11 9.89
C SER A 187 12.53 -21.30 10.78
N MET A 188 13.06 -21.93 11.84
CA MET A 188 13.99 -21.26 12.76
C MET A 188 15.30 -20.84 12.07
N GLY A 189 15.75 -21.58 11.05
CA GLY A 189 16.93 -21.24 10.24
C GLY A 189 16.69 -20.03 9.34
N GLU A 190 15.56 -20.01 8.61
CA GLU A 190 15.14 -18.85 7.81
C GLU A 190 14.98 -17.61 8.68
N ARG A 191 14.42 -17.77 9.89
CA ARG A 191 14.26 -16.69 10.87
C ARG A 191 15.60 -16.06 11.25
N VAL A 192 16.63 -16.84 11.53
CA VAL A 192 17.95 -16.32 11.93
C VAL A 192 18.61 -15.58 10.77
N VAL A 193 18.59 -16.15 9.56
CA VAL A 193 19.17 -15.52 8.36
C VAL A 193 18.44 -14.22 8.04
N LEU A 194 17.10 -14.24 7.95
CA LEU A 194 16.31 -13.07 7.58
C LEU A 194 16.36 -11.95 8.62
N ASN A 195 16.44 -12.28 9.92
CA ASN A 195 16.65 -11.28 10.96
C ASN A 195 18.06 -10.71 10.94
N THR A 196 19.09 -11.53 10.71
CA THR A 196 20.48 -11.08 10.60
C THR A 196 20.66 -10.14 9.41
N VAL A 197 20.07 -10.47 8.26
CA VAL A 197 20.05 -9.58 7.08
C VAL A 197 19.28 -8.29 7.36
N ALA A 198 18.16 -8.35 8.08
CA ALA A 198 17.40 -7.15 8.45
C ALA A 198 18.18 -6.23 9.40
N VAL A 199 18.85 -6.79 10.41
CA VAL A 199 19.70 -6.04 11.36
C VAL A 199 20.95 -5.49 10.68
N ALA A 200 21.61 -6.27 9.81
CA ALA A 200 22.75 -5.80 9.03
C ALA A 200 22.38 -4.62 8.11
N ARG A 201 21.20 -4.69 7.47
CA ARG A 201 20.66 -3.54 6.71
C ARG A 201 20.44 -2.34 7.62
N GLN A 202 19.82 -2.50 8.79
CA GLN A 202 19.65 -1.40 9.77
C GLN A 202 20.99 -0.80 10.24
N GLY A 203 22.03 -1.61 10.43
CA GLY A 203 23.37 -1.15 10.79
C GLY A 203 24.06 -0.34 9.69
N LEU A 204 23.94 -0.76 8.43
CA LEU A 204 24.43 0.03 7.27
C LEU A 204 23.71 1.37 7.13
N HIS A 205 22.42 1.43 7.53
CA HIS A 205 21.66 2.68 7.56
C HIS A 205 22.15 3.65 8.63
N GLY A 206 22.42 3.18 9.86
CA GLY A 206 23.00 4.02 10.92
C GLY A 206 24.32 4.68 10.49
N LEU A 207 25.16 3.93 9.77
CA LEU A 207 26.42 4.43 9.22
C LEU A 207 26.20 5.48 8.12
N ARG A 208 25.28 5.27 7.16
CA ARG A 208 24.99 6.26 6.10
C ARG A 208 24.44 7.58 6.63
N THR A 209 23.64 7.57 7.69
CA THR A 209 23.13 8.79 8.32
C THR A 209 24.26 9.56 9.02
N LEU A 210 25.15 8.87 9.74
CA LEU A 210 26.36 9.45 10.33
C LEU A 210 27.25 10.13 9.28
N PHE A 211 27.49 9.48 8.14
CA PHE A 211 28.29 10.07 7.05
C PHE A 211 27.59 11.21 6.30
N ARG A 212 26.25 11.30 6.36
CA ARG A 212 25.49 12.41 5.75
C ARG A 212 25.49 13.65 6.64
N ASP A 213 25.48 13.47 7.96
CA ASP A 213 25.54 14.57 8.92
C ASP A 213 26.95 15.21 8.96
N ASP A 214 28.02 14.44 8.75
CA ASP A 214 29.40 14.96 8.63
C ASP A 214 29.60 15.88 7.41
N VAL A 215 28.92 15.62 6.29
CA VAL A 215 29.05 16.44 5.07
C VAL A 215 28.36 17.81 5.22
N SER A 216 27.45 17.98 6.20
CA SER A 216 26.74 19.24 6.45
C SER A 216 27.53 20.26 7.29
N THR A 217 28.74 19.93 7.75
CA THR A 217 29.56 20.79 8.63
C THR A 217 30.75 21.47 7.95
N LEU A 218 30.92 21.32 6.63
CA LEU A 218 32.01 21.99 5.90
C LEU A 218 31.60 23.40 5.43
N PRO A 219 32.40 24.45 5.68
CA PRO A 219 32.07 25.81 5.28
C PRO A 219 31.98 25.92 3.74
N HIS A 220 30.85 26.42 3.25
CA HIS A 220 30.62 26.69 1.83
C HIS A 220 31.67 27.67 1.30
N THR A 221 32.62 27.18 0.50
CA THR A 221 33.48 28.03 -0.32
C THR A 221 32.77 28.27 -1.65
N THR A 222 32.29 29.48 -1.87
CA THR A 222 31.58 29.87 -3.10
C THR A 222 32.57 29.92 -4.28
N TYR A 223 32.49 28.94 -5.18
CA TYR A 223 33.03 29.08 -6.53
C TYR A 223 31.87 29.34 -7.50
N GLN A 224 31.82 30.55 -8.04
CA GLN A 224 30.98 30.87 -9.20
C GLN A 224 31.61 30.25 -10.45
N THR A 225 30.93 29.30 -11.07
CA THR A 225 31.22 28.88 -12.44
C THR A 225 30.03 29.22 -13.33
N ASN A 226 30.25 30.24 -14.17
CA ASN A 226 29.41 30.57 -15.31
C ASN A 226 29.46 29.42 -16.32
N ILE A 227 28.34 28.75 -16.56
CA ILE A 227 28.17 27.91 -17.75
C ILE A 227 26.86 28.29 -18.45
N LYS A 228 27.04 28.69 -19.71
CA LYS A 228 26.03 29.16 -20.66
C LYS A 228 24.97 28.09 -20.94
N SER A 229 23.75 28.58 -21.14
CA SER A 229 22.61 27.84 -21.67
C SER A 229 22.89 27.25 -23.05
N SER A 230 22.62 25.96 -23.22
CA SER A 230 22.29 25.37 -24.52
C SER A 230 21.10 24.43 -24.36
N SER A 231 19.97 24.89 -24.85
CA SER A 231 18.75 24.14 -25.16
C SER A 231 19.03 22.96 -26.11
N GLN A 232 18.29 21.86 -25.96
CA GLN A 232 17.71 20.99 -27.02
C GLN A 232 17.01 19.76 -26.37
N PRO A 233 16.07 19.07 -27.06
CA PRO A 233 14.69 18.91 -26.58
C PRO A 233 14.26 17.47 -26.23
N THR A 234 13.08 17.41 -25.62
CA THR A 234 12.23 16.23 -25.36
C THR A 234 11.83 15.47 -26.63
N ALA A 235 11.81 14.14 -26.55
CA ALA A 235 11.11 13.27 -27.48
C ALA A 235 10.66 11.96 -26.79
N TRP A 236 9.32 11.81 -26.75
CA TRP A 236 8.45 10.62 -26.61
C TRP A 236 8.69 9.62 -25.47
#